data_AF-A0A958XHX0-F1
#
_entry.id   AF-A0A958XHX0-F1
#
_cell.length_a   1.000
_cell.length_b   1.000
_cell.length_c   1.000
_cell.angle_alpha   90.00
_cell.angle_beta   90.00
_cell.angle_gamma   90.00
#
_symmetry.space_group_name_H-M   'P 1'
#
loop_
_entity.id
_entity.type
_entity.pdbx_description
1 polymer ?
#
loop_
_entity_poly.entity_id
_entity_poly.type
_entity_poly.pdbx_seq_one_letter_code
_entity_poly.pdbx_strand_id
1 'polypeptide(L)'
;VYTDDQDYLLSVKTNNNAGQNSYRVKSADGTVLLQRTNMVSNTIFEDDLDFPPGCYTMEFFDSGNDGLSFWFYPNNGTGYLRLSRRVSSVSIPVKIFNPDFGAGVQYDFIIAGIVSTEEEQAFRAVSTYPNPTSNALNVELRGFDGETVELELTDAQGRQLLQRPLERVPSENWQTALDLARFPSGMYFLRIKSPSKVWVQQIVRQ
;
A
#
# COMPACT_ATOMS: atom_id res chain seq x y z
N VAL A 1 -20.86 16.97 9.30
CA VAL A 1 -19.64 17.15 8.49
C VAL A 1 -19.05 15.77 8.33
N TYR A 2 -19.22 15.14 7.17
CA TYR A 2 -18.59 13.85 6.88
C TYR A 2 -17.20 14.17 6.35
N THR A 3 -16.18 14.00 7.18
CA THR A 3 -14.80 13.86 6.70
C THR A 3 -14.74 12.45 6.11
N ASP A 4 -15.17 12.29 4.87
CA ASP A 4 -15.02 11.04 4.14
C ASP A 4 -13.52 10.92 3.83
N ASP A 5 -12.75 10.38 4.79
CA ASP A 5 -11.35 10.00 4.62
C ASP A 5 -11.29 9.03 3.44
N GLN A 6 -10.91 9.58 2.31
CA GLN A 6 -11.03 8.94 1.03
C GLN A 6 -9.75 8.19 0.72
N ASP A 7 -9.53 7.09 1.43
CA ASP A 7 -8.27 6.38 1.31
C ASP A 7 -8.29 5.53 0.03
N TYR A 8 -7.43 5.87 -0.92
CA TYR A 8 -7.20 5.02 -2.08
C TYR A 8 -6.25 3.90 -1.68
N LEU A 9 -6.49 2.70 -2.20
CA LEU A 9 -5.63 1.53 -1.98
C LEU A 9 -5.12 1.04 -3.34
N LEU A 10 -3.81 1.06 -3.51
CA LEU A 10 -3.14 0.35 -4.60
C LEU A 10 -2.81 -1.07 -4.13
N SER A 11 -3.35 -2.08 -4.81
CA SER A 11 -3.09 -3.48 -4.51
C SER A 11 -2.50 -4.18 -5.73
N VAL A 12 -1.33 -4.78 -5.54
CA VAL A 12 -0.62 -5.54 -6.56
C VAL A 12 -0.35 -6.93 -6.04
N LYS A 13 -0.79 -7.96 -6.77
CA LYS A 13 -0.28 -9.33 -6.61
C LYS A 13 0.67 -9.62 -7.76
N THR A 14 1.91 -9.98 -7.45
CA THR A 14 2.89 -10.41 -8.45
C THR A 14 2.68 -11.87 -8.86
N ASN A 15 3.20 -12.22 -10.03
CA ASN A 15 3.27 -13.60 -10.51
C ASN A 15 4.62 -14.24 -10.07
N ASN A 16 5.06 -15.31 -10.74
CA ASN A 16 6.33 -15.99 -10.43
C ASN A 16 7.58 -15.17 -10.80
N ASN A 17 7.44 -14.10 -11.58
CA ASN A 17 8.54 -13.30 -12.13
C ASN A 17 8.58 -11.86 -11.59
N ALA A 18 8.27 -11.66 -10.31
CA ALA A 18 8.20 -10.32 -9.71
C ALA A 18 9.48 -9.48 -9.83
N GLY A 19 10.64 -10.09 -10.05
CA GLY A 19 11.90 -9.37 -10.30
C GLY A 19 11.84 -8.48 -11.56
N GLN A 20 10.87 -8.70 -12.45
CA GLN A 20 10.62 -7.86 -13.62
C GLN A 20 9.68 -6.69 -13.33
N ASN A 21 8.96 -6.74 -12.21
CA ASN A 21 7.90 -5.80 -11.87
C ASN A 21 8.41 -4.64 -11.00
N SER A 22 7.90 -3.45 -11.28
CA SER A 22 8.02 -2.28 -10.42
C SER A 22 6.86 -1.34 -10.65
N TYR A 23 6.61 -0.43 -9.71
CA TYR A 23 5.63 0.63 -9.92
C TYR A 23 5.96 1.88 -9.15
N ARG A 24 5.36 2.99 -9.56
CA ARG A 24 5.41 4.26 -8.86
C ARG A 24 4.12 5.05 -9.03
N VAL A 25 3.90 5.98 -8.11
CA VAL A 25 2.84 6.99 -8.21
C VAL A 25 3.48 8.37 -8.12
N LYS A 26 3.09 9.26 -9.04
CA LYS A 26 3.58 10.63 -9.16
C LYS A 26 2.45 11.64 -9.01
N SER A 27 2.75 12.83 -8.50
CA SER A 27 1.89 14.01 -8.60
C SER A 27 1.95 14.64 -10.00
N ALA A 28 1.05 15.60 -10.25
CA ALA A 28 0.93 16.31 -11.52
C ALA A 28 2.21 17.04 -12.00
N ASP A 29 3.08 17.45 -11.07
CA ASP A 29 4.38 18.08 -11.33
C ASP A 29 5.49 17.05 -11.66
N GLY A 30 5.19 15.75 -11.57
CA GLY A 30 6.12 14.66 -11.84
C GLY A 30 6.89 14.16 -10.61
N THR A 31 6.68 14.73 -9.43
CA THR A 31 7.32 14.29 -8.19
C THR A 31 6.89 12.85 -7.86
N VAL A 32 7.85 11.96 -7.60
CA VAL A 32 7.57 10.55 -7.24
C VAL A 32 7.24 10.47 -5.77
N LEU A 33 6.01 10.07 -5.45
CA LEU A 33 5.51 10.04 -4.08
C LEU A 33 5.58 8.63 -3.47
N LEU A 34 5.30 7.62 -4.29
CA LEU A 34 5.44 6.20 -3.94
C LEU A 34 6.24 5.50 -5.02
N GLN A 35 7.15 4.61 -4.63
CA GLN A 35 7.88 3.76 -5.56
C GLN A 35 8.19 2.42 -4.93
N ARG A 36 7.96 1.34 -5.68
CA ARG A 36 8.34 -0.01 -5.32
C ARG A 36 9.22 -0.65 -6.39
N THR A 37 10.33 -1.21 -5.95
CA THR A 37 11.30 -1.99 -6.73
C THR A 37 11.61 -3.30 -6.01
N ASN A 38 12.35 -4.21 -6.67
CA ASN A 38 12.78 -5.50 -6.10
C ASN A 38 11.61 -6.32 -5.51
N MET A 39 10.52 -6.41 -6.26
CA MET A 39 9.31 -7.08 -5.80
C MET A 39 9.54 -8.58 -5.67
N VAL A 40 8.83 -9.20 -4.72
CA VAL A 40 8.91 -10.63 -4.43
C VAL A 40 7.78 -11.36 -5.15
N SER A 41 8.07 -12.56 -5.69
CA SER A 41 7.11 -13.37 -6.42
C SER A 41 5.94 -13.84 -5.56
N ASN A 42 4.77 -14.02 -6.19
CA ASN A 42 3.52 -14.45 -5.54
C ASN A 42 3.15 -13.66 -4.27
N THR A 43 3.51 -12.38 -4.23
CA THR A 43 3.33 -11.53 -3.05
C THR A 43 2.28 -10.46 -3.33
N ILE A 44 1.41 -10.20 -2.35
CA ILE A 44 0.51 -9.05 -2.40
C ILE A 44 1.19 -7.87 -1.70
N PHE A 45 1.21 -6.75 -2.41
CA PHE A 45 1.63 -5.44 -1.93
C PHE A 45 0.40 -4.55 -1.87
N GLU A 46 0.19 -3.94 -0.71
CA GLU A 46 -0.93 -3.03 -0.45
C GLU A 46 -0.37 -1.71 0.06
N ASP A 47 -0.69 -0.63 -0.64
CA ASP A 47 -0.29 0.73 -0.30
C ASP A 47 -1.52 1.61 -0.12
N ASP A 48 -1.71 2.13 1.10
CA ASP A 48 -2.68 3.20 1.36
C ASP A 48 -2.12 4.50 0.78
N LEU A 49 -2.89 5.11 -0.10
CA LEU A 49 -2.58 6.36 -0.80
C LEU A 49 -3.40 7.49 -0.15
N ASP A 50 -2.88 8.06 0.93
CA ASP A 50 -3.48 9.20 1.63
C ASP A 50 -2.86 10.50 1.13
N PHE A 51 -3.25 10.85 -0.10
CA PHE A 51 -2.67 11.98 -0.80
C PHE A 51 -3.66 13.14 -0.84
N PRO A 52 -3.17 14.40 -0.90
CA PRO A 52 -4.03 15.56 -1.00
C PRO A 52 -4.93 15.53 -2.25
N PRO A 53 -5.94 16.40 -2.31
CA PRO A 53 -6.68 16.62 -3.55
C PRO A 53 -5.75 17.05 -4.69
N GLY A 54 -5.83 16.36 -5.82
CA GLY A 54 -4.91 16.61 -6.94
C GLY A 54 -5.01 15.58 -8.05
N CYS A 55 -4.18 15.78 -9.08
CA CYS A 55 -4.01 14.84 -10.19
C CYS A 55 -2.75 13.99 -9.97
N TYR A 56 -2.90 12.69 -10.19
CA TYR A 56 -1.86 11.71 -9.94
C TYR A 56 -1.74 10.73 -11.11
N THR A 57 -0.54 10.20 -11.29
CA THR A 57 -0.23 9.20 -12.31
C THR A 57 0.37 7.97 -11.64
N MET A 58 -0.30 6.82 -11.76
CA MET A 58 0.24 5.52 -11.41
C MET A 58 0.86 4.87 -12.64
N GLU A 59 2.10 4.39 -12.50
CA GLU A 59 2.80 3.64 -13.55
C GLU A 59 3.24 2.29 -12.99
N PHE A 60 2.86 1.23 -13.68
CA PHE A 60 3.36 -0.12 -13.45
C PHE A 60 4.26 -0.52 -14.64
N PHE A 61 5.41 -1.11 -14.35
CA PHE A 61 6.38 -1.55 -15.33
C PHE A 61 6.64 -3.04 -15.19
N ASP A 62 6.75 -3.71 -16.33
CA ASP A 62 7.17 -5.09 -16.45
C ASP A 62 8.26 -5.20 -17.53
N SER A 63 9.48 -5.55 -17.11
CA SER A 63 10.61 -5.66 -18.06
C SER A 63 10.58 -6.94 -18.91
N GLY A 64 9.71 -7.91 -18.56
CA GLY A 64 9.45 -9.12 -19.34
C GLY A 64 8.58 -8.90 -20.57
N ASN A 65 7.81 -7.79 -20.59
CA ASN A 65 6.79 -7.47 -21.57
C ASN A 65 5.65 -8.50 -21.65
N ASP A 66 5.39 -9.22 -20.56
CA ASP A 66 4.28 -10.19 -20.44
C ASP A 66 3.30 -9.82 -19.30
N GLY A 67 3.58 -8.74 -18.57
CA GLY A 67 2.70 -8.20 -17.56
C GLY A 67 2.55 -9.12 -16.35
N LEU A 68 1.37 -9.12 -15.73
CA LEU A 68 1.10 -9.91 -14.52
C LEU A 68 0.43 -11.26 -14.82
N SER A 69 -0.09 -11.48 -16.01
CA SER A 69 -0.59 -12.79 -16.43
C SER A 69 -0.68 -12.84 -17.95
N PHE A 70 0.07 -13.77 -18.56
CA PHE A 70 0.10 -13.95 -20.01
C PHE A 70 -0.27 -15.37 -20.38
N TRP A 71 -1.28 -15.53 -21.23
CA TRP A 71 -1.82 -16.84 -21.60
C TRP A 71 -0.79 -17.75 -22.29
N PHE A 72 0.20 -17.17 -22.98
CA PHE A 72 1.25 -17.92 -23.68
C PHE A 72 2.32 -18.47 -22.70
N TYR A 73 2.48 -17.84 -21.53
CA TYR A 73 3.37 -18.30 -20.46
C TYR A 73 2.58 -18.63 -19.18
N PRO A 74 1.70 -19.65 -19.19
CA PRO A 74 0.85 -19.96 -18.04
C PRO A 74 1.63 -20.35 -16.79
N ASN A 75 2.85 -20.90 -16.96
CA ASN A 75 3.73 -21.26 -15.85
C ASN A 75 4.31 -20.04 -15.10
N ASN A 76 4.23 -18.84 -15.67
CA ASN A 76 4.60 -17.60 -14.97
C ASN A 76 3.59 -17.27 -13.87
N GLY A 77 2.40 -17.89 -13.87
CA GLY A 77 1.36 -17.68 -12.87
C GLY A 77 0.51 -16.44 -13.16
N THR A 78 -0.29 -16.05 -12.15
CA THR A 78 -1.28 -14.99 -12.27
C THR A 78 -1.16 -14.00 -11.13
N GLY A 79 -0.89 -12.75 -11.50
CA GLY A 79 -0.97 -11.57 -10.65
C GLY A 79 -2.18 -10.70 -10.97
N TYR A 80 -2.29 -9.56 -10.29
CA TYR A 80 -3.26 -8.52 -10.58
C TYR A 80 -2.74 -7.14 -10.18
N LEU A 81 -3.32 -6.12 -10.79
CA LEU A 81 -3.17 -4.71 -10.39
C LEU A 81 -4.56 -4.11 -10.19
N ARG A 82 -4.77 -3.44 -9.07
CA ARG A 82 -6.06 -2.85 -8.70
C ARG A 82 -5.88 -1.54 -7.95
N LEU A 83 -6.65 -0.53 -8.35
CA LEU A 83 -6.87 0.68 -7.57
C LEU A 83 -8.27 0.61 -6.95
N SER A 84 -8.37 0.74 -5.64
CA SER A 84 -9.63 0.72 -4.90
C SER A 84 -9.80 1.99 -4.09
N ARG A 85 -11.04 2.33 -3.76
CA ARG A 85 -11.39 3.33 -2.76
C ARG A 85 -11.87 2.60 -1.51
N ARG A 86 -11.27 2.89 -0.36
CA ARG A 86 -11.77 2.43 0.94
C ARG A 86 -12.83 3.43 1.41
N VAL A 87 -14.00 2.91 1.75
CA VAL A 87 -15.08 3.67 2.39
C VAL A 87 -15.43 2.91 3.65
N SER A 88 -15.02 3.44 4.81
CA SER A 88 -15.09 2.71 6.08
C SER A 88 -14.40 1.34 5.97
N SER A 89 -15.07 0.23 6.31
CA SER A 89 -14.51 -1.13 6.23
C SER A 89 -14.62 -1.79 4.84
N VAL A 90 -15.12 -1.08 3.83
CA VAL A 90 -15.36 -1.65 2.49
C VAL A 90 -14.34 -1.12 1.49
N SER A 91 -13.68 -2.02 0.77
CA SER A 91 -12.80 -1.68 -0.36
C SER A 91 -13.56 -1.86 -1.67
N ILE A 92 -13.78 -0.76 -2.39
CA ILE A 92 -14.52 -0.71 -3.65
C ILE A 92 -13.51 -0.56 -4.78
N PRO A 93 -13.38 -1.53 -5.72
CA PRO A 93 -12.48 -1.38 -6.84
C PRO A 93 -12.94 -0.22 -7.75
N VAL A 94 -12.08 0.77 -7.94
CA VAL A 94 -12.29 1.88 -8.88
C VAL A 94 -11.74 1.51 -10.26
N LYS A 95 -10.61 0.80 -10.28
CA LYS A 95 -10.01 0.29 -11.51
C LYS A 95 -9.40 -1.09 -11.28
N ILE A 96 -9.81 -2.05 -12.10
CA ILE A 96 -9.16 -3.36 -12.24
C ILE A 96 -8.47 -3.35 -13.60
N PHE A 97 -7.19 -3.66 -13.62
CA PHE A 97 -6.40 -3.66 -14.84
C PHE A 97 -6.38 -5.06 -15.45
N ASN A 98 -6.40 -5.14 -16.80
CA ASN A 98 -6.12 -6.40 -17.49
C ASN A 98 -4.67 -6.80 -17.16
N PRO A 99 -4.41 -7.97 -16.55
CA PRO A 99 -3.05 -8.36 -16.18
C PRO A 99 -2.15 -8.65 -17.39
N ASP A 100 -2.71 -8.87 -18.59
CA ASP A 100 -1.98 -9.01 -19.85
C ASP A 100 -1.76 -7.63 -20.50
N PHE A 101 -0.97 -6.78 -19.85
CA PHE A 101 -0.69 -5.40 -20.29
C PHE A 101 0.67 -5.24 -20.99
N GLY A 102 1.41 -6.34 -21.18
CA GLY A 102 2.76 -6.32 -21.76
C GLY A 102 3.75 -5.54 -20.89
N ALA A 103 4.42 -4.53 -21.45
CA ALA A 103 5.52 -3.79 -20.81
C ALA A 103 5.12 -2.96 -19.58
N GLY A 104 3.84 -2.67 -19.41
CA GLY A 104 3.36 -1.84 -18.31
C GLY A 104 2.02 -1.17 -18.56
N VAL A 105 1.59 -0.39 -17.57
CA VAL A 105 0.40 0.45 -17.66
C VAL A 105 0.65 1.79 -16.99
N GLN A 106 0.15 2.85 -17.61
CA GLN A 106 0.01 4.16 -16.99
C GLN A 106 -1.48 4.46 -16.78
N TYR A 107 -1.83 4.99 -15.62
CA TYR A 107 -3.19 5.38 -15.27
C TYR A 107 -3.21 6.70 -14.50
N ASP A 108 -3.85 7.69 -15.10
CA ASP A 108 -4.05 8.99 -14.48
C ASP A 108 -5.38 8.99 -13.71
N PHE A 109 -5.36 9.54 -12.50
CA PHE A 109 -6.53 9.62 -11.64
C PHE A 109 -6.53 10.92 -10.83
N ILE A 110 -7.70 11.28 -10.31
CA ILE A 110 -7.90 12.48 -9.51
C ILE A 110 -8.37 12.07 -8.13
N ILE A 111 -7.76 12.64 -7.10
CA ILE A 111 -8.31 12.63 -5.75
C ILE A 111 -9.08 13.94 -5.59
N ALA A 112 -10.40 13.85 -5.51
CA ALA A 112 -11.26 15.02 -5.38
C ALA A 112 -11.31 15.49 -3.92
N GLY A 113 -11.12 16.79 -3.71
CA GLY A 113 -11.28 17.43 -2.40
C GLY A 113 -12.46 18.38 -2.39
N ILE A 114 -13.10 18.52 -1.22
CA ILE A 114 -13.97 19.65 -0.95
C ILE A 114 -13.04 20.78 -0.51
N VAL A 115 -13.01 21.89 -1.26
CA VAL A 115 -12.14 23.04 -0.94
C VAL A 115 -12.72 23.74 0.30
N SER A 116 -12.37 23.25 1.48
CA SER A 116 -12.45 24.02 2.72
C SER A 116 -11.10 24.71 2.91
N THR A 117 -11.11 25.99 3.23
CA THR A 117 -9.90 26.77 3.51
C THR A 117 -9.03 26.10 4.57
N GLU A 118 -7.75 25.96 4.22
CA GLU A 118 -6.57 25.75 5.06
C GLU A 118 -6.43 24.43 5.82
N GLU A 119 -5.77 23.47 5.17
CA GLU A 119 -4.51 22.87 5.65
C GLU A 119 -3.78 22.29 4.44
N GLU A 120 -2.48 22.56 4.30
CA GLU A 120 -1.63 21.88 3.32
C GLU A 120 -1.52 20.42 3.77
N GLN A 121 -2.43 19.57 3.28
CA GLN A 121 -2.41 18.16 3.60
C GLN A 121 -1.07 17.60 3.12
N ALA A 122 -0.28 17.06 4.04
CA ALA A 122 0.96 16.39 3.69
C ALA A 122 0.64 15.04 3.03
N PHE A 123 1.40 14.69 1.99
CA PHE A 123 1.36 13.36 1.39
C PHE A 123 1.74 12.29 2.42
N ARG A 124 0.92 11.24 2.56
CA ARG A 124 1.26 10.08 3.39
C ARG A 124 1.00 8.78 2.64
N ALA A 125 1.93 7.84 2.76
CA ALA A 125 1.73 6.47 2.29
C ALA A 125 2.13 5.45 3.35
N VAL A 126 1.27 4.46 3.56
CA VAL A 126 1.51 3.34 4.47
C VAL A 126 1.48 2.05 3.66
N SER A 127 2.54 1.27 3.75
CA SER A 127 2.66 0.00 3.03
C SER A 127 3.01 -1.13 3.98
N THR A 128 2.40 -2.30 3.76
CA THR A 128 2.75 -3.53 4.48
C THR A 128 2.92 -4.70 3.53
N TYR A 129 4.00 -5.48 3.69
CA TYR A 129 4.30 -6.62 2.81
C TYR A 129 5.33 -7.58 3.45
N PRO A 130 5.34 -8.87 3.08
CA PRO A 130 4.35 -9.54 2.24
C PRO A 130 3.03 -9.75 2.99
N ASN A 131 1.92 -9.83 2.25
CA ASN A 131 0.63 -10.29 2.78
C ASN A 131 0.06 -11.37 1.83
N PRO A 132 -0.19 -12.62 2.26
CA PRO A 132 0.12 -13.19 3.56
C PRO A 132 1.62 -13.21 3.91
N THR A 133 1.96 -13.26 5.19
CA THR A 133 3.34 -13.42 5.70
C THR A 133 3.50 -14.70 6.51
N SER A 134 4.71 -15.26 6.57
CA SER A 134 5.03 -16.41 7.44
C SER A 134 5.70 -15.96 8.74
N ASN A 135 6.78 -15.18 8.64
CA ASN A 135 7.65 -14.87 9.78
C ASN A 135 7.74 -13.37 10.08
N ALA A 136 7.83 -12.53 9.06
CA ALA A 136 8.07 -11.11 9.25
C ALA A 136 7.22 -10.25 8.31
N LEU A 137 6.71 -9.14 8.82
CA LEU A 137 5.98 -8.15 8.05
C LEU A 137 6.83 -6.89 7.96
N ASN A 138 7.15 -6.46 6.75
CA ASN A 138 7.74 -5.15 6.53
C ASN A 138 6.65 -4.09 6.55
N VAL A 139 6.96 -2.98 7.20
CA VAL A 139 6.11 -1.79 7.31
C VAL A 139 6.94 -0.63 6.79
N GLU A 140 6.39 0.11 5.83
CA GLU A 140 7.00 1.30 5.26
C GLU A 140 6.05 2.49 5.44
N LEU A 141 6.59 3.58 5.97
CA LEU A 141 5.91 4.85 6.19
C LEU A 141 6.61 5.91 5.33
N ARG A 142 5.85 6.58 4.45
CA ARG A 142 6.35 7.70 3.64
C ARG A 142 5.62 8.99 3.94
N GLY A 143 6.37 10.08 4.09
CA GLY A 143 5.83 11.41 4.37
C GLY A 143 5.35 11.61 5.80
N PHE A 144 5.90 10.81 6.74
CA PHE A 144 5.61 10.91 8.17
C PHE A 144 6.75 11.56 8.97
N ASP A 145 7.80 12.06 8.32
CA ASP A 145 9.00 12.54 9.02
C ASP A 145 8.70 13.68 9.99
N GLY A 146 9.30 13.58 11.18
CA GLY A 146 9.04 14.53 12.25
C GLY A 146 7.73 14.29 13.01
N GLU A 147 6.81 13.45 12.54
CA GLU A 147 5.57 13.15 13.25
C GLU A 147 5.75 12.14 14.38
N THR A 148 4.88 12.22 15.39
CA THR A 148 4.71 11.19 16.42
C THR A 148 3.71 10.15 15.91
N VAL A 149 4.11 8.89 15.86
CA VAL A 149 3.29 7.79 15.34
C VAL A 149 3.35 6.57 16.27
N GLU A 150 2.25 5.86 16.44
CA GLU A 150 2.20 4.59 17.17
C GLU A 150 1.83 3.44 16.24
N LEU A 151 2.65 2.38 16.24
CA LEU A 151 2.32 1.12 15.59
C LEU A 151 1.70 0.18 16.63
N GLU A 152 0.49 -0.32 16.36
CA GLU A 152 -0.22 -1.28 17.21
C GLU A 152 -0.61 -2.52 16.39
N LEU A 153 -0.18 -3.71 16.80
CA LEU A 153 -0.61 -4.98 16.22
C LEU A 153 -1.64 -5.64 17.14
N THR A 154 -2.80 -6.00 16.58
CA THR A 154 -3.86 -6.74 17.28
C THR A 154 -4.23 -8.04 16.58
N ASP A 155 -4.71 -9.03 17.32
CA ASP A 155 -5.35 -10.21 16.74
C ASP A 155 -6.80 -9.96 16.34
N ALA A 156 -7.46 -10.97 15.76
CA ALA A 156 -8.86 -10.90 15.33
C ALA A 156 -9.87 -10.67 16.48
N GLN A 157 -9.48 -10.87 17.75
CA GLN A 157 -10.29 -10.56 18.92
C GLN A 157 -10.02 -9.15 19.46
N GLY A 158 -9.14 -8.38 18.81
CA GLY A 158 -8.73 -7.05 19.24
C GLY A 158 -7.73 -7.06 20.40
N ARG A 159 -7.16 -8.22 20.77
CA ARG A 159 -6.12 -8.27 21.79
C ARG A 159 -4.83 -7.68 21.23
N GLN A 160 -4.28 -6.71 21.95
CA GLN A 160 -3.01 -6.08 21.60
C GLN A 160 -1.85 -7.05 21.82
N LEU A 161 -1.06 -7.25 20.76
CA LEU A 161 0.11 -8.13 20.75
C LEU A 161 1.41 -7.35 20.75
N LEU A 162 1.43 -6.20 20.07
CA LEU A 162 2.58 -5.32 19.98
C LEU A 162 2.11 -3.87 19.98
N GLN A 163 2.87 -3.01 20.64
CA GLN A 163 2.72 -1.56 20.59
C GLN A 163 4.12 -0.96 20.53
N ARG A 164 4.35 -0.06 19.58
CA ARG A 164 5.64 0.61 19.38
C ARG A 164 5.40 2.09 19.09
N PRO A 165 5.55 2.97 20.09
CA PRO A 165 5.54 4.40 19.85
C PRO A 165 6.82 4.84 19.15
N LEU A 166 6.68 5.79 18.24
CA LEU A 166 7.73 6.57 17.61
C LEU A 166 7.46 8.02 18.00
N GLU A 167 8.23 8.56 18.95
CA GLU A 167 8.11 9.97 19.36
C GLU A 167 8.36 10.91 18.17
N ARG A 168 9.23 10.48 17.26
CA ARG A 168 9.54 11.17 16.01
C ARG A 168 9.93 10.16 14.92
N VAL A 169 9.26 10.17 13.78
CA VAL A 169 9.70 9.39 12.61
C VAL A 169 10.99 10.03 12.05
N PRO A 170 12.08 9.27 11.90
CA PRO A 170 13.42 9.84 11.71
C PRO A 170 13.73 10.25 10.26
N SER A 171 12.95 9.80 9.29
CA SER A 171 13.21 10.01 7.86
C SER A 171 11.91 9.97 7.06
N GLU A 172 11.88 10.66 5.92
CA GLU A 172 10.74 10.72 5.01
C GLU A 172 10.28 9.32 4.57
N ASN A 173 11.22 8.42 4.29
CA ASN A 173 10.97 7.02 3.93
C ASN A 173 11.44 6.08 5.05
N TRP A 174 10.65 5.96 6.12
CA TRP A 174 10.99 5.10 7.25
C TRP A 174 10.49 3.67 7.05
N GLN A 175 11.30 2.68 7.43
CA GLN A 175 10.97 1.26 7.28
C GLN A 175 11.30 0.48 8.54
N THR A 176 10.49 -0.54 8.84
CA THR A 176 10.77 -1.51 9.89
C THR A 176 10.21 -2.88 9.57
N ALA A 177 10.75 -3.93 10.18
CA ALA A 177 10.22 -5.28 10.10
C ALA A 177 9.65 -5.69 11.47
N LEU A 178 8.41 -6.18 11.47
CA LEU A 178 7.78 -6.79 12.63
C LEU A 178 7.97 -8.30 12.55
N ASP A 179 8.49 -8.89 13.63
CA ASP A 179 8.62 -10.35 13.76
C ASP A 179 7.30 -10.95 14.28
N LEU A 180 6.63 -11.67 13.38
CA LEU A 180 5.39 -12.39 13.61
C LEU A 180 5.61 -13.89 13.81
N ALA A 181 6.83 -14.42 13.74
CA ALA A 181 7.09 -15.87 13.76
C ALA A 181 6.52 -16.56 15.01
N ARG A 182 6.47 -15.83 16.14
CA ARG A 182 5.96 -16.31 17.43
C ARG A 182 4.43 -16.39 17.55
N PHE A 183 3.68 -15.74 16.66
CA PHE A 183 2.21 -15.69 16.76
C PHE A 183 1.57 -16.87 16.02
N PRO A 184 0.33 -17.29 16.32
CA PRO A 184 -0.33 -18.34 15.56
C PRO A 184 -0.70 -17.91 14.13
N SER A 185 -0.90 -18.86 13.22
CA SER A 185 -1.46 -18.56 11.90
C SER A 185 -2.89 -18.02 12.05
N GLY A 186 -3.22 -16.95 11.32
CA GLY A 186 -4.48 -16.24 11.52
C GLY A 186 -4.47 -14.82 10.98
N MET A 187 -5.56 -14.11 11.27
CA MET A 187 -5.75 -12.71 10.87
C MET A 187 -5.31 -11.76 11.97
N TYR A 188 -4.63 -10.70 11.56
CA TYR A 188 -4.14 -9.62 12.42
C TYR A 188 -4.45 -8.27 11.81
N PHE A 189 -4.44 -7.22 12.63
CA PHE A 189 -4.59 -5.84 12.19
C PHE A 189 -3.44 -5.01 12.72
N LEU A 190 -2.68 -4.41 11.82
CA LEU A 190 -1.68 -3.39 12.14
C LEU A 190 -2.35 -2.02 12.02
N ARG A 191 -2.38 -1.26 13.11
CA ARG A 191 -2.82 0.13 13.15
C ARG A 191 -1.60 1.03 13.23
N ILE A 192 -1.58 2.06 12.40
CA ILE A 192 -0.61 3.15 12.45
C ILE A 192 -1.42 4.35 12.90
N LYS A 193 -1.14 4.89 14.08
CA LYS A 193 -1.89 6.02 14.66
C LYS A 193 -1.02 7.27 14.67
N SER A 194 -1.47 8.33 14.02
CA SER A 194 -0.98 9.69 14.24
C SER A 194 -1.97 10.45 15.14
N PRO A 195 -1.66 11.69 15.57
CA PRO A 195 -2.61 12.51 16.32
C PRO A 195 -3.91 12.81 15.57
N SER A 196 -3.88 12.79 14.24
CA SER A 196 -5.01 13.19 13.39
C SER A 196 -5.71 12.01 12.71
N LYS A 197 -5.03 10.88 12.46
CA LYS A 197 -5.56 9.79 11.64
C LYS A 197 -5.04 8.42 12.08
N VAL A 198 -5.81 7.38 11.76
CA VAL A 198 -5.43 5.99 11.99
C VAL A 198 -5.53 5.21 10.68
N TRP A 199 -4.40 4.69 10.22
CA TRP A 199 -4.35 3.73 9.11
C TRP A 199 -4.44 2.31 9.64
N VAL A 200 -5.17 1.44 8.94
CA VAL A 200 -5.36 0.04 9.33
C VAL A 200 -5.01 -0.89 8.17
N GLN A 201 -4.10 -1.82 8.43
CA GLN A 201 -3.67 -2.86 7.50
C GLN A 201 -4.07 -4.23 8.02
N GLN A 202 -4.85 -4.96 7.23
CA GLN A 202 -5.22 -6.34 7.55
C GLN A 202 -4.12 -7.27 7.08
N ILE A 203 -3.60 -8.09 7.98
CA ILE A 203 -2.48 -8.98 7.74
C ILE A 203 -2.93 -10.43 7.93
N VAL A 204 -2.58 -11.29 6.98
CA VAL A 204 -2.78 -12.74 7.08
C VAL A 204 -1.45 -13.39 7.39
N ARG A 205 -1.34 -14.10 8.52
CA ARG A 205 -0.18 -14.92 8.86
C ARG A 205 -0.45 -16.39 8.57
N GLN A 206 0.47 -17.07 7.88
CA GLN A 206 0.39 -18.50 7.54
C GLN A 206 1.28 -19.36 8.42
#